data_AF-A0A356KUV1-F1
#
_entry.id   AF-A0A356KUV1-F1
#
_cell.length_a   1.000
_cell.length_b   1.000
_cell.length_c   1.000
_cell.angle_alpha   90.00
_cell.angle_beta   90.00
_cell.angle_gamma   90.00
#
_symmetry.space_group_name_H-M   'P 1'
#
loop_
_entity.id
_entity.type
_entity.pdbx_description
1 polymer ?
#
loop_
_entity_poly.entity_id
_entity_poly.type
_entity_poly.pdbx_seq_one_letter_code
_entity_poly.pdbx_strand_id
1 'polypeptide(L)'
;MIARLGEEPRRLPCARYELGSALAELARDSTPAPPRPQVKELVGVDVFLDWSAGSPAELGDRLRRCGDATLPLEMITNRGVRVWPQGLPETFCTDHWRCRFRPEGGSASWADVLALLGRLSDAGFEVIKLENLYTFDGRPGFSLGQGQ
;
A
#
# COMPACT_ATOMS: atom_id res chain seq x y z
N MET A 1 -38.24 -20.46 -2.01
CA MET A 1 -38.03 -19.02 -2.24
C MET A 1 -38.14 -18.73 -3.74
N ILE A 2 -39.35 -18.73 -4.33
CA ILE A 2 -39.58 -18.45 -5.78
C ILE A 2 -40.87 -17.64 -6.04
N ALA A 3 -41.72 -17.41 -5.02
CA ALA A 3 -43.09 -16.92 -5.25
C ALA A 3 -43.26 -15.49 -5.80
N ARG A 4 -42.17 -14.71 -5.95
CA ARG A 4 -42.22 -13.31 -6.43
C ARG A 4 -41.20 -13.01 -7.53
N LEU A 5 -40.70 -14.06 -8.19
CA LEU A 5 -39.76 -13.92 -9.28
C LEU A 5 -40.49 -13.34 -10.50
N GLY A 6 -40.07 -12.16 -10.97
CA GLY A 6 -40.68 -11.45 -12.10
C GLY A 6 -41.73 -10.39 -11.72
N GLU A 7 -42.06 -10.21 -10.44
CA GLU A 7 -42.93 -9.12 -9.99
C GLU A 7 -42.14 -7.81 -9.79
N GLU A 8 -42.75 -6.67 -10.14
CA GLU A 8 -42.18 -5.35 -9.89
C GLU A 8 -42.46 -4.84 -8.46
N PRO A 9 -41.57 -4.01 -7.86
CA PRO A 9 -41.77 -3.44 -6.54
C PRO A 9 -43.04 -2.58 -6.46
N ARG A 10 -43.92 -2.83 -5.49
CA ARG A 10 -45.18 -2.09 -5.32
C ARG A 10 -45.09 -0.84 -4.43
N ARG A 11 -44.02 -0.71 -3.64
CA ARG A 11 -43.83 0.40 -2.67
C ARG A 11 -42.76 1.39 -3.09
N LEU A 12 -41.70 0.90 -3.71
CA LEU A 12 -40.61 1.73 -4.22
C LEU A 12 -40.76 1.86 -5.74
N PRO A 13 -40.41 3.02 -6.32
CA PRO A 13 -40.36 3.15 -7.77
C PRO A 13 -39.45 2.09 -8.39
N CYS A 14 -39.92 1.43 -9.45
CA CYS A 14 -39.07 0.55 -10.24
C CYS A 14 -37.99 1.38 -10.94
N ALA A 15 -36.72 1.17 -10.57
CA ALA A 15 -35.62 1.80 -11.28
C ALA A 15 -35.42 1.11 -12.64
N ARG A 16 -35.77 1.80 -13.72
CA ARG A 16 -35.43 1.42 -15.09
C ARG A 16 -34.38 2.40 -15.59
N TYR A 17 -33.22 1.87 -15.94
CA TYR A 17 -32.13 2.66 -16.50
C TYR A 17 -32.19 2.55 -18.02
N GLU A 18 -32.40 3.66 -18.70
CA GLU A 18 -32.25 3.75 -20.15
C GLU A 18 -30.78 3.49 -20.50
N LEU A 19 -30.51 2.40 -21.22
CA LEU A 19 -29.18 2.07 -21.69
C LEU A 19 -28.89 2.86 -22.96
N GLY A 20 -28.63 4.17 -22.86
CA GLY A 20 -28.18 4.92 -24.04
C GLY A 20 -28.46 6.40 -24.06
N SER A 21 -27.47 7.18 -23.64
CA SER A 21 -27.08 8.46 -24.27
C SER A 21 -25.77 8.96 -23.65
N ALA A 22 -25.61 8.80 -22.34
CA ALA A 22 -24.44 9.28 -21.59
C ALA A 22 -23.10 8.64 -22.03
N LEU A 23 -23.08 7.34 -22.35
CA LEU A 23 -21.87 6.66 -22.85
C LEU A 23 -21.47 7.13 -24.26
N ALA A 24 -22.46 7.43 -25.11
CA ALA A 24 -22.21 7.90 -26.47
C ALA A 24 -21.75 9.37 -26.49
N GLU A 25 -22.16 10.18 -25.52
CA GLU A 25 -21.67 11.54 -25.33
C GLU A 25 -20.24 11.59 -24.78
N LEU A 26 -19.88 10.76 -23.78
CA LEU A 26 -18.51 10.67 -23.28
C LEU A 26 -17.50 10.28 -24.37
N ALA A 27 -17.88 9.38 -25.27
CA ALA A 27 -17.01 8.88 -26.33
C ALA A 27 -16.66 9.93 -27.41
N ARG A 28 -17.43 11.02 -27.53
CA ARG A 28 -17.25 12.00 -28.61
C ARG A 28 -16.28 13.13 -28.28
N ASP A 29 -15.95 13.36 -27.01
CA ASP A 29 -15.27 14.61 -26.60
C ASP A 29 -14.10 14.42 -25.63
N SER A 30 -13.62 13.19 -25.44
CA SER A 30 -12.50 12.96 -24.53
C SER A 30 -11.62 11.81 -24.98
N THR A 31 -10.81 12.04 -26.02
CA THR A 31 -9.51 11.38 -26.10
C THR A 31 -8.65 12.01 -24.99
N PRO A 32 -8.33 11.29 -23.90
CA PRO A 32 -7.44 11.84 -22.89
C PRO A 32 -6.10 12.14 -23.58
N ALA A 33 -5.60 13.36 -23.43
CA ALA A 33 -4.27 13.68 -23.89
C ALA A 33 -3.28 12.66 -23.29
N PRO A 34 -2.27 12.20 -24.05
CA PRO A 34 -1.27 11.30 -23.49
C PRO A 34 -0.66 11.96 -22.25
N PRO A 35 -0.48 11.21 -21.15
CA PRO A 35 0.08 11.76 -19.94
C PRO A 35 1.46 12.36 -20.26
N ARG A 36 1.75 13.53 -19.68
CA ARG A 36 3.06 14.17 -19.85
C ARG A 36 4.15 13.25 -19.31
N PRO A 37 5.33 13.16 -19.94
CA PRO A 37 6.46 12.45 -19.37
C PRO A 37 6.78 13.03 -17.98
N GLN A 38 6.87 12.17 -16.97
CA GLN A 38 7.23 12.53 -15.60
C GLN A 38 8.51 11.81 -15.21
N VAL A 39 9.33 12.44 -14.38
CA VAL A 39 10.50 11.81 -13.76
C VAL A 39 9.99 10.89 -12.66
N LYS A 40 10.05 9.58 -12.88
CA LYS A 40 9.66 8.54 -11.92
C LYS A 40 10.90 7.98 -11.23
N GLU A 41 10.98 8.14 -9.91
CA GLU A 41 12.13 7.66 -9.11
C GLU A 41 11.65 6.73 -8.01
N LEU A 42 12.31 5.58 -7.86
CA LEU A 42 12.09 4.70 -6.72
C LEU A 42 12.77 5.31 -5.50
N VAL A 43 12.03 5.51 -4.43
CA VAL A 43 12.50 6.16 -3.19
C VAL A 43 12.28 5.27 -1.96
N GLY A 44 11.95 4.00 -2.13
CA GLY A 44 11.78 3.05 -1.05
C GLY A 44 10.79 1.93 -1.39
N VAL A 45 10.46 1.11 -0.39
CA VAL A 45 9.53 0.00 -0.51
C VAL A 45 8.79 -0.22 0.80
N ASP A 46 7.48 -0.46 0.71
CA ASP A 46 6.69 -1.04 1.78
C ASP A 46 6.68 -2.56 1.62
N VAL A 47 7.22 -3.25 2.62
CA VAL A 47 7.23 -4.71 2.72
C VAL A 47 6.12 -5.13 3.66
N PHE A 48 5.27 -6.04 3.21
CA PHE A 48 4.21 -6.61 4.02
C PHE A 48 4.59 -8.00 4.50
N LEU A 49 4.40 -8.24 5.79
CA LEU A 49 4.79 -9.49 6.46
C LEU A 49 3.58 -10.14 7.11
N ASP A 50 3.54 -11.47 7.06
CA ASP A 50 2.77 -12.30 8.00
C ASP A 50 3.71 -12.69 9.15
N TRP A 51 3.44 -12.18 10.36
CA TRP A 51 4.29 -12.42 11.51
C TRP A 51 3.52 -12.33 12.83
N SER A 52 3.59 -13.38 13.64
CA SER A 52 2.85 -13.52 14.90
C SER A 52 3.73 -13.77 16.13
N ALA A 53 5.06 -13.79 15.95
CA ALA A 53 5.98 -14.29 16.97
C ALA A 53 6.33 -13.29 18.10
N GLY A 54 5.73 -12.09 18.15
CA GLY A 54 6.02 -11.12 19.20
C GLY A 54 5.38 -9.74 19.02
N SER A 55 5.99 -8.76 19.67
CA SER A 55 5.54 -7.37 19.75
C SER A 55 6.07 -6.49 18.59
N PRO A 56 5.44 -5.32 18.35
CA PRO A 56 5.96 -4.34 17.36
C PRO A 56 7.40 -3.90 17.62
N ALA A 57 7.80 -3.82 18.89
CA ALA A 57 9.16 -3.45 19.28
C ALA A 57 10.18 -4.52 18.86
N GLU A 58 9.89 -5.79 19.15
CA GLU A 58 10.73 -6.92 18.77
C GLU A 58 10.82 -7.06 17.24
N LEU A 59 9.69 -6.87 16.54
CA LEU A 59 9.67 -6.84 15.08
C LEU A 59 10.56 -5.73 14.53
N GLY A 60 10.41 -4.50 15.06
CA GLY A 60 11.22 -3.36 14.65
C GLY A 60 12.71 -3.54 14.89
N ASP A 61 13.11 -4.13 16.01
CA ASP A 61 14.52 -4.41 16.29
C ASP A 61 15.10 -5.48 15.36
N ARG A 62 14.32 -6.51 15.01
CA ARG A 62 14.76 -7.52 14.01
C ARG A 62 14.86 -6.89 12.62
N LEU A 63 13.84 -6.16 12.19
CA LEU A 63 13.79 -5.56 10.86
C LEU A 63 14.82 -4.44 10.66
N ARG A 64 15.18 -3.67 11.71
CA ARG A 64 16.30 -2.72 11.67
C ARG A 64 17.61 -3.37 11.22
N ARG A 65 17.86 -4.63 11.63
CA ARG A 65 19.07 -5.39 11.25
C ARG A 65 19.01 -5.94 9.83
N CYS A 66 17.81 -6.06 9.26
CA CYS A 66 17.60 -6.42 7.85
C CYS A 66 17.67 -5.20 6.92
N GLY A 67 17.40 -3.99 7.43
CA GLY A 67 17.72 -2.75 6.75
C GLY A 67 19.23 -2.51 6.70
N ASP A 68 19.66 -1.64 5.79
CA ASP A 68 21.04 -1.17 5.71
C ASP A 68 21.08 0.36 5.53
N ALA A 69 22.25 0.92 5.22
CA ALA A 69 22.39 2.36 4.99
C ALA A 69 21.62 2.86 3.75
N THR A 70 21.34 1.99 2.78
CA THR A 70 20.65 2.34 1.53
C THR A 70 19.13 2.24 1.70
N LEU A 71 18.65 1.21 2.39
CA LEU A 71 17.25 0.99 2.72
C LEU A 71 17.10 0.71 4.22
N PRO A 72 17.20 1.75 5.07
CA PRO A 72 16.93 1.60 6.49
C PRO A 72 15.42 1.46 6.74
N LEU A 73 15.06 0.82 7.85
CA LEU A 73 13.66 0.74 8.29
C LEU A 73 13.22 2.11 8.84
N GLU A 74 12.23 2.72 8.18
CA GLU A 74 11.67 4.02 8.53
C GLU A 74 10.55 3.88 9.58
N MET A 75 9.58 3.00 9.33
CA MET A 75 8.44 2.80 10.22
C MET A 75 7.77 1.44 10.05
N ILE A 76 6.98 1.03 11.05
CA ILE A 76 6.06 -0.10 10.94
C ILE A 76 4.65 0.39 11.30
N THR A 77 3.68 -0.01 10.49
CA THR A 77 2.26 0.17 10.80
C THR A 77 1.53 -1.15 10.84
N ASN A 78 0.51 -1.22 11.69
CA ASN A 78 -0.44 -2.32 11.76
C ASN A 78 -1.84 -1.72 11.58
N ARG A 79 -2.61 -2.24 10.61
CA ARG A 79 -3.95 -1.71 10.27
C ARG A 79 -4.00 -0.18 10.04
N GLY A 80 -2.92 0.38 9.49
CA GLY A 80 -2.79 1.81 9.18
C GLY A 80 -2.29 2.69 10.35
N VAL A 81 -2.16 2.15 11.55
CA VAL A 81 -1.66 2.87 12.73
C VAL A 81 -0.16 2.61 12.87
N ARG A 82 0.63 3.67 13.10
CA ARG A 82 2.06 3.53 13.40
C ARG A 82 2.24 2.89 14.77
N VAL A 83 2.93 1.75 14.78
CA VAL A 83 3.24 0.96 15.97
C VAL A 83 4.74 0.93 16.26
N TRP A 84 5.55 1.41 15.31
CA TRP A 84 6.98 1.58 15.49
C TRP A 84 7.54 2.66 14.55
N PRO A 85 8.53 3.47 14.97
CA PRO A 85 8.99 3.59 16.36
C PRO A 85 7.92 4.26 17.25
N GLN A 86 8.07 4.11 18.57
CA GLN A 86 7.21 4.78 19.57
C GLN A 86 5.70 4.53 19.38
N GLY A 87 5.30 3.27 19.14
CA GLY A 87 3.89 2.89 19.12
C GLY A 87 3.24 2.98 20.51
N LEU A 88 1.92 3.08 20.53
CA LEU A 88 1.14 3.01 21.76
C LEU A 88 0.96 1.54 22.18
N PRO A 89 1.32 1.14 23.42
CA PRO A 89 1.19 -0.24 23.90
C PRO A 89 -0.23 -0.81 23.80
N GLU A 90 -1.25 0.04 23.84
CA GLU A 90 -2.66 -0.33 23.78
C GLU A 90 -3.15 -0.63 22.35
N THR A 91 -2.29 -0.43 21.34
CA THR A 91 -2.66 -0.68 19.94
C THR A 91 -2.79 -2.17 19.69
N PHE A 92 -4.02 -2.65 19.49
CA PHE A 92 -4.27 -4.02 19.06
C PHE A 92 -3.68 -4.27 17.67
N CYS A 93 -2.75 -5.22 17.59
CA CYS A 93 -2.06 -5.60 16.36
C CYS A 93 -2.56 -6.95 15.83
N THR A 94 -2.64 -7.06 14.50
CA THR A 94 -2.79 -8.34 13.78
C THR A 94 -1.44 -8.87 13.31
N ASP A 95 -1.44 -10.07 12.76
CA ASP A 95 -0.29 -10.70 12.10
C ASP A 95 0.14 -10.04 10.77
N HIS A 96 -0.70 -9.18 10.20
CA HIS A 96 -0.39 -8.43 8.98
C HIS A 96 0.28 -7.07 9.25
N TRP A 97 1.54 -6.93 8.85
CA TRP A 97 2.37 -5.74 9.08
C TRP A 97 2.70 -5.03 7.78
N ARG A 98 2.85 -3.69 7.82
CA ARG A 98 3.49 -2.91 6.77
C ARG A 98 4.76 -2.28 7.32
N CYS A 99 5.89 -2.61 6.72
CA CYS A 99 7.22 -2.18 7.12
C CYS A 99 7.81 -1.32 5.99
N ARG A 100 8.00 -0.02 6.27
CA ARG A 100 8.52 0.92 5.28
C ARG A 100 10.04 0.98 5.36
N PHE A 101 10.71 0.69 4.24
CA PHE A 101 12.14 0.86 4.08
C PHE A 101 12.41 1.97 3.08
N ARG A 102 13.17 2.99 3.48
CA ARG A 102 13.36 4.21 2.69
C ARG A 102 14.65 4.92 3.10
N PRO A 103 15.51 5.33 2.16
CA PRO A 103 16.65 6.17 2.47
C PRO A 103 16.20 7.51 3.06
N GLU A 104 17.01 8.11 3.93
CA GLU A 104 16.77 9.46 4.48
C GLU A 104 16.78 10.55 3.39
N GLY A 105 17.38 10.24 2.23
CA GLY A 105 17.32 11.07 1.02
C GLY A 105 17.85 10.34 -0.21
N GLY A 106 17.47 10.82 -1.39
CA GLY A 106 17.88 10.21 -2.66
C GLY A 106 16.97 9.08 -3.13
N SER A 107 17.49 8.28 -4.06
CA SER A 107 16.77 7.18 -4.70
C SER A 107 17.25 5.83 -4.18
N ALA A 108 16.33 4.87 -4.17
CA ALA A 108 16.64 3.46 -4.04
C ALA A 108 16.68 2.82 -5.43
N SER A 109 17.51 1.79 -5.61
CA SER A 109 17.47 0.96 -6.81
C SER A 109 16.64 -0.30 -6.57
N TRP A 110 16.19 -0.93 -7.65
CA TRP A 110 15.54 -2.24 -7.55
C TRP A 110 16.50 -3.31 -7.00
N ALA A 111 17.80 -3.18 -7.25
CA ALA A 111 18.80 -4.08 -6.68
C ALA A 111 18.85 -4.00 -5.16
N ASP A 112 18.70 -2.79 -4.59
CA ASP A 112 18.62 -2.60 -3.14
C ASP A 112 17.38 -3.29 -2.55
N VAL A 113 16.23 -3.19 -3.25
CA VAL A 113 15.00 -3.87 -2.85
C VAL A 113 15.20 -5.39 -2.87
N LEU A 114 15.78 -5.95 -3.93
CA LEU A 114 16.06 -7.39 -4.01
C LEU A 114 17.01 -7.85 -2.89
N ALA A 115 18.05 -7.07 -2.59
CA ALA A 115 18.98 -7.38 -1.50
C ALA A 115 18.28 -7.35 -0.13
N LEU A 116 17.40 -6.38 0.10
CA LEU A 116 16.56 -6.33 1.30
C LEU A 116 15.66 -7.57 1.41
N LEU A 117 14.99 -7.98 0.33
CA LEU A 117 14.15 -9.17 0.32
C LEU A 117 14.94 -10.44 0.63
N GLY A 118 16.16 -10.55 0.10
CA GLY A 118 17.09 -11.63 0.45
C GLY A 118 17.37 -11.67 1.95
N ARG A 119 17.76 -10.55 2.55
CA ARG A 119 18.02 -10.45 3.99
C ARG A 119 16.80 -10.74 4.86
N LEU A 120 15.61 -10.35 4.42
CA LEU A 120 14.36 -10.67 5.12
C LEU A 120 14.07 -12.17 5.08
N SER A 121 14.22 -12.78 3.90
CA SER A 121 14.07 -14.23 3.72
C SER A 121 15.07 -15.01 4.56
N ASP A 122 16.35 -14.62 4.55
CA ASP A 122 17.42 -15.25 5.35
C ASP A 122 17.16 -15.13 6.86
N ALA A 123 16.51 -14.04 7.29
CA ALA A 123 16.08 -13.83 8.67
C ALA A 123 14.77 -14.57 9.05
N GLY A 124 14.20 -15.35 8.12
CA GLY A 124 13.01 -16.16 8.31
C GLY A 124 11.69 -15.38 8.31
N PHE A 125 11.64 -14.21 7.64
CA PHE A 125 10.40 -13.46 7.46
C PHE A 125 9.64 -13.91 6.22
N GLU A 126 8.34 -14.08 6.36
CA GLU A 126 7.44 -14.34 5.23
C GLU A 126 6.96 -13.03 4.62
N VAL A 127 7.49 -12.70 3.44
CA VAL A 127 7.06 -11.53 2.67
C VAL A 127 5.83 -11.91 1.84
N ILE A 128 4.68 -11.31 2.17
CA ILE A 128 3.39 -11.62 1.52
C ILE A 128 3.00 -10.62 0.44
N LYS A 129 3.54 -9.40 0.47
CA LYS A 129 3.26 -8.34 -0.51
C LYS A 129 4.34 -7.26 -0.49
N LEU A 130 4.49 -6.57 -1.61
CA LEU A 130 5.35 -5.40 -1.77
C LEU A 130 4.60 -4.24 -2.41
N GLU A 131 4.90 -3.01 -1.98
CA GLU A 131 4.52 -1.77 -2.65
C GLU A 131 5.74 -0.87 -2.81
N ASN A 132 6.12 -0.59 -4.06
CA ASN A 132 7.23 0.31 -4.36
C ASN A 132 6.82 1.77 -4.11
N LEU A 133 7.67 2.53 -3.44
CA LEU A 133 7.45 3.94 -3.17
C LEU A 133 8.10 4.76 -4.27
N TYR A 134 7.29 5.43 -5.09
CA TYR A 134 7.77 6.29 -6.16
C TYR A 134 7.51 7.75 -5.88
N THR A 135 8.43 8.61 -6.31
CA THR A 135 8.13 10.02 -6.58
C THR A 135 7.87 10.22 -8.07
N PHE A 136 7.03 11.20 -8.39
CA PHE A 136 6.76 11.67 -9.75
C PHE A 136 7.02 13.17 -9.78
N ASP A 137 8.05 13.59 -10.53
CA ASP A 137 8.54 14.98 -10.54
C ASP A 137 8.84 15.49 -9.12
N GLY A 138 9.48 14.65 -8.31
CA GLY A 138 9.81 14.93 -6.91
C GLY A 138 8.64 14.88 -5.92
N ARG A 139 7.40 14.66 -6.39
CA ARG A 139 6.22 14.56 -5.53
C ARG A 139 5.96 13.11 -5.11
N PRO A 140 5.75 12.82 -3.82
CA PRO A 140 5.41 11.47 -3.37
C PRO A 140 4.14 10.93 -4.02
N GLY A 141 4.23 9.74 -4.62
CA GLY A 141 3.11 8.97 -5.16
C GLY A 141 2.50 8.00 -4.14
N PHE A 142 2.78 8.21 -2.85
CA PHE A 142 2.36 7.36 -1.74
C PHE A 142 1.94 8.23 -0.55
N SER A 143 1.09 7.68 0.32
CA SER A 143 0.69 8.39 1.54
C SER A 143 1.81 8.36 2.59
N LEU A 144 2.02 9.49 3.24
CA LEU A 144 2.76 9.57 4.50
C LEU A 144 1.93 8.84 5.57
N GLY A 145 2.57 8.04 6.42
CA GLY A 145 1.84 7.32 7.46
C GLY A 145 1.12 8.28 8.40
N GLN A 146 0.01 7.87 9.04
CA GLN A 146 -0.59 8.71 10.08
C GLN A 146 0.45 9.02 11.16
N GLY A 147 0.68 10.32 11.39
CA GLY A 147 1.63 10.84 12.38
C GLY A 147 3.04 11.12 11.87
N GLN A 148 3.28 11.04 10.55
CA GLN A 148 4.52 11.51 9.91
C GLN A 148 4.37 12.97 9.48
#